data_AF-A0A817DVH5-F1
#
_entry.id   AF-A0A817DVH5-F1
#
_cell.length_a   1.000
_cell.length_b   1.000
_cell.length_c   1.000
_cell.angle_alpha   90.00
_cell.angle_beta   90.00
_cell.angle_gamma   90.00
#
_symmetry.space_group_name_H-M   'P 1'
#
loop_
_entity.id
_entity.type
_entity.pdbx_description
1 polymer ?
#
loop_
_entity_poly.entity_id
_entity_poly.type
_entity_poly.pdbx_seq_one_letter_code
_entity_poly.pdbx_strand_id
1 'polypeptide(L)'
;MVGCLLIGAIPTALTPFISSASELIAIRFFVGILGGTFVPCQVWTSQFFDKNIIGLANALTAGWGNAGGGVTFFLMPAVVSSLMNNHGISQYWAWRIAFPMCPLVIIVCVAIATLVFGHDTPNGPWNSRNLHQDIKTDCTQVLNGAELPVNNDESIAMTEASSHLKDEDTSFISHPKTAIVTDISDRPNELNNTRIVAINDEIVRAPSAIDVWKIVFSSRTLLVALPYLCSFGSELAVEGIISDFYIQTTKIQDGIVWNSQTAGNWAAVFGLLNIVTRPLGGYISDVLYQHKGLSAKKWWLIFLGVVQGVFFIWIGFAKCKIYYLIMFMTGLAIFMEAANGAIFSLVPAIHPKFTGIVSGVTGASGNVGGILFSLAFRFLGTDYQTALWIIGMVCLGSNLAVICIPLQ
;
A
#
# COMPACT_ATOMS: atom_id res chain seq x y z
N MET A 1 4.89 9.30 -6.94
CA MET A 1 5.54 9.03 -5.64
C MET A 1 6.57 10.11 -5.29
N VAL A 2 7.62 10.30 -6.11
CA VAL A 2 8.71 11.27 -5.87
C VAL A 2 8.20 12.68 -5.56
N GLY A 3 7.27 13.21 -6.36
CA GLY A 3 6.71 14.56 -6.12
C GLY A 3 6.11 14.71 -4.72
N CYS A 4 5.45 13.68 -4.20
CA CYS A 4 4.87 13.71 -2.85
C CYS A 4 5.97 13.69 -1.76
N LEU A 5 7.06 12.93 -1.96
CA LEU A 5 8.23 12.95 -1.06
C LEU A 5 8.89 14.33 -1.03
N LEU A 6 9.13 14.94 -2.19
CA LEU A 6 9.79 16.25 -2.28
C LEU A 6 8.91 17.38 -1.73
N ILE A 7 7.61 17.36 -2.03
CA ILE A 7 6.66 18.34 -1.46
C ILE A 7 6.59 18.20 0.05
N GLY A 8 6.57 16.97 0.58
CA GLY A 8 6.55 16.72 2.02
C GLY A 8 7.90 16.92 2.73
N ALA A 9 9.02 16.98 2.00
CA ALA A 9 10.32 17.39 2.54
C ALA A 9 10.31 18.86 2.96
N ILE A 10 9.56 19.72 2.27
CA ILE A 10 9.46 21.16 2.58
C ILE A 10 8.93 21.39 4.01
N PRO A 11 7.73 20.91 4.41
CA PRO A 11 7.25 21.10 5.78
C PRO A 11 8.13 20.36 6.79
N THR A 12 8.78 19.25 6.42
CA THR A 12 9.73 18.57 7.31
C THR A 12 10.94 19.48 7.62
N ALA A 13 11.48 20.16 6.62
CA ALA A 13 12.60 21.11 6.76
C ALA A 13 12.23 22.36 7.58
N LEU A 14 10.95 22.72 7.62
CA LEU A 14 10.45 23.87 8.37
C LEU A 14 10.25 23.59 9.88
N THR A 15 10.32 22.32 10.30
CA THR A 15 10.11 21.89 11.70
C THR A 15 10.97 22.63 12.73
N PRO A 16 12.25 22.96 12.46
CA PRO A 16 13.09 23.69 13.41
C PRO A 16 12.63 25.12 13.71
N PHE A 17 11.74 25.71 12.91
CA PHE A 17 11.31 27.10 13.05
C PHE A 17 10.03 27.28 13.86
N ILE A 18 9.42 26.19 14.32
CA ILE A 18 8.16 26.22 15.07
C ILE A 18 8.33 26.94 16.41
N SER A 19 7.53 27.96 16.66
CA SER A 19 7.52 28.77 17.88
C SER A 19 6.20 28.70 18.64
N SER A 20 5.10 28.37 17.96
CA SER A 20 3.75 28.29 18.52
C SER A 20 3.11 26.90 18.37
N ALA A 21 2.14 26.59 19.24
CA ALA A 21 1.31 25.39 19.12
C ALA A 21 0.51 25.35 17.81
N SER A 22 0.05 26.51 17.31
CA SER A 22 -0.65 26.59 16.02
C SER A 22 0.26 26.22 14.85
N GLU A 23 1.52 26.64 14.89
CA GLU A 23 2.54 26.31 13.89
C GLU A 23 2.88 24.82 13.92
N LEU A 24 2.95 24.21 15.10
CA LEU A 24 3.14 22.76 15.26
C LEU A 24 1.98 21.95 14.67
N ILE A 25 0.75 22.43 14.80
CA ILE A 25 -0.41 21.75 14.19
C ILE A 25 -0.37 21.87 12.67
N ALA A 26 -0.10 23.08 12.16
CA ALA A 26 -0.03 23.36 10.73
C ALA A 26 1.04 22.51 10.03
N ILE A 27 2.24 22.44 10.60
CA ILE A 27 3.34 21.69 9.99
C ILE A 27 3.10 20.18 10.02
N ARG A 28 2.50 19.65 11.10
CA ARG A 28 2.10 18.23 11.19
C ARG A 28 1.04 17.88 10.15
N PHE A 29 0.10 18.78 9.88
CA PHE A 29 -0.87 18.60 8.80
C PHE A 29 -0.20 18.44 7.44
N PHE A 30 0.76 19.31 7.09
CA PHE A 30 1.47 19.23 5.82
C PHE A 30 2.44 18.05 5.73
N VAL A 31 3.14 17.71 6.82
CA VAL A 31 3.95 16.48 6.90
C VAL A 31 3.06 15.24 6.69
N GLY A 32 1.81 15.28 7.15
CA GLY A 32 0.83 14.20 6.92
C GLY A 32 0.57 13.87 5.45
N ILE A 33 0.81 14.81 4.52
CA ILE A 33 0.70 14.57 3.07
C ILE A 33 1.69 13.47 2.64
N LEU A 34 2.84 13.31 3.32
CA LEU A 34 3.79 12.23 3.05
C LEU A 34 3.15 10.84 3.20
N GLY A 35 2.15 10.68 4.06
CA GLY A 35 1.38 9.43 4.17
C GLY A 35 0.68 9.04 2.86
N GLY A 36 0.40 10.02 1.99
CA GLY A 36 -0.15 9.80 0.67
C GLY A 36 0.80 9.06 -0.29
N THR A 37 2.10 8.99 -0.01
CA THR A 37 3.08 8.21 -0.81
C THR A 37 2.81 6.71 -0.80
N PHE A 38 2.07 6.22 0.19
CA PHE A 38 1.70 4.82 0.32
C PHE A 38 0.88 4.30 -0.87
N VAL A 39 -0.14 5.05 -1.30
CA VAL A 39 -1.03 4.65 -2.40
C VAL A 39 -0.27 4.43 -3.73
N PRO A 40 0.54 5.38 -4.23
CA PRO A 40 1.30 5.15 -5.45
C PRO A 40 2.34 4.04 -5.27
N CYS A 41 2.91 3.82 -4.07
CA CYS A 41 3.81 2.69 -3.82
C CYS A 41 3.09 1.33 -3.98
N GLN A 42 1.88 1.20 -3.43
CA GLN A 42 1.07 -0.03 -3.55
C GLN A 42 0.66 -0.31 -4.99
N VAL A 43 0.24 0.73 -5.72
CA VAL A 43 -0.10 0.60 -7.14
C VAL A 43 1.12 0.23 -7.97
N TRP A 44 2.27 0.87 -7.70
CA TRP A 44 3.52 0.59 -8.40
C TRP A 44 3.96 -0.86 -8.16
N THR A 45 3.97 -1.32 -6.91
CA THR A 45 4.30 -2.72 -6.56
C THR A 45 3.36 -3.70 -7.25
N SER A 46 2.05 -3.44 -7.23
CA SER A 46 1.04 -4.31 -7.85
C SER A 46 1.20 -4.48 -9.37
N GLN A 47 1.93 -3.59 -10.03
CA GLN A 47 2.20 -3.67 -11.48
C GLN A 47 3.44 -4.47 -11.83
N PHE A 48 4.37 -4.64 -10.88
CA PHE A 48 5.62 -5.37 -11.09
C PHE A 48 5.51 -6.86 -10.78
N PHE A 49 4.48 -7.29 -10.05
CA PHE A 49 4.35 -8.65 -9.54
C PHE A 49 3.04 -9.32 -9.97
N ASP A 50 3.13 -10.61 -10.28
CA ASP A 50 1.97 -11.43 -10.68
C ASP A 50 1.01 -11.71 -9.53
N LYS A 51 -0.26 -12.00 -9.87
CA LYS A 51 -1.35 -12.30 -8.93
C LYS A 51 -1.05 -13.43 -7.94
N ASN A 52 -0.11 -14.32 -8.27
CA ASN A 52 0.30 -15.45 -7.42
C ASN A 52 1.21 -15.05 -6.24
N ILE A 53 1.87 -13.88 -6.32
CA ILE A 53 2.84 -13.39 -5.32
C ILE A 53 2.60 -11.91 -4.93
N ILE A 54 1.54 -11.31 -5.46
CA ILE A 54 1.22 -9.88 -5.27
C ILE A 54 0.92 -9.54 -3.81
N GLY A 55 0.38 -10.49 -3.04
CA GLY A 55 0.11 -10.32 -1.62
C GLY A 55 1.37 -10.19 -0.81
N LEU A 56 2.35 -11.08 -1.00
CA LEU A 56 3.66 -10.98 -0.38
C LEU A 56 4.37 -9.68 -0.78
N ALA A 57 4.38 -9.34 -2.07
CA ALA A 57 5.08 -8.15 -2.57
C ALA A 57 4.51 -6.85 -1.97
N ASN A 58 3.18 -6.66 -2.05
CA ASN A 58 2.51 -5.48 -1.48
C ASN A 58 2.66 -5.40 0.04
N ALA A 59 2.57 -6.54 0.72
CA ALA A 59 2.68 -6.60 2.17
C ALA A 59 4.12 -6.36 2.66
N LEU A 60 5.14 -6.78 1.90
CA LEU A 60 6.54 -6.52 2.21
C LEU A 60 6.88 -5.02 2.08
N THR A 61 6.48 -4.39 0.98
CA THR A 61 6.73 -2.95 0.77
C THR A 61 5.98 -2.10 1.79
N ALA A 62 4.73 -2.47 2.12
CA ALA A 62 3.95 -1.82 3.17
C ALA A 62 4.54 -2.05 4.58
N GLY A 63 5.00 -3.26 4.87
CA GLY A 63 5.61 -3.63 6.15
C GLY A 63 6.87 -2.81 6.44
N TRP A 64 7.73 -2.64 5.44
CA TRP A 64 8.91 -1.76 5.56
C TRP A 64 8.52 -0.29 5.80
N GLY A 65 7.47 0.18 5.12
CA GLY A 65 6.93 1.53 5.33
C GLY A 65 6.44 1.75 6.76
N ASN A 66 5.65 0.82 7.30
CA ASN A 66 5.13 0.90 8.68
C ASN A 66 6.23 0.75 9.73
N ALA A 67 7.23 -0.10 9.47
CA ALA A 67 8.35 -0.30 10.39
C ALA A 67 9.14 0.98 10.68
N GLY A 68 9.06 1.98 9.80
CA GLY A 68 9.58 3.33 10.05
C GLY A 68 9.06 3.96 11.34
N GLY A 69 7.82 3.66 11.75
CA GLY A 69 7.27 4.09 13.05
C GLY A 69 8.05 3.50 14.23
N GLY A 70 8.29 2.18 14.19
CA GLY A 70 9.13 1.48 15.17
C GLY A 70 10.58 1.99 15.20
N VAL A 71 11.20 2.20 14.03
CA VAL A 71 12.55 2.78 13.93
C VAL A 71 12.60 4.18 14.54
N THR A 72 11.55 4.99 14.35
CA THR A 72 11.48 6.36 14.89
C THR A 72 11.47 6.38 16.42
N PHE A 73 10.79 5.41 17.08
CA PHE A 73 10.80 5.27 18.54
C PHE A 73 12.19 5.01 19.11
N PHE A 74 13.07 4.36 18.35
CA PHE A 74 14.45 4.12 18.77
C PHE A 74 15.38 5.27 18.36
N LEU A 75 15.34 5.66 17.08
CA LEU A 75 16.29 6.56 16.46
C LEU A 75 16.14 8.00 16.97
N MET A 76 14.92 8.53 17.05
CA MET A 76 14.72 9.94 17.39
C MET A 76 15.15 10.27 18.83
N PRO A 77 14.74 9.50 19.86
CA PRO A 77 15.22 9.73 21.22
C PRO A 77 16.74 9.54 21.37
N ALA A 78 17.33 8.57 20.64
CA ALA A 78 18.77 8.34 20.67
C ALA A 78 19.56 9.52 20.09
N VAL A 79 19.11 10.08 18.95
CA VAL A 79 19.73 11.25 18.32
C VAL A 79 19.63 12.47 19.24
N VAL A 80 18.45 12.74 19.81
CA VAL A 80 18.26 13.86 20.75
C VAL A 80 19.13 13.69 21.98
N SER A 81 19.19 12.49 22.55
CA SER A 81 20.02 12.19 23.72
C SER A 81 21.52 12.35 23.42
N SER A 82 21.97 11.95 22.24
CA SER A 82 23.36 12.14 21.81
C SER A 82 23.72 13.62 21.65
N LEU A 83 22.84 14.41 21.03
CA LEU A 83 23.04 15.87 20.89
C LEU A 83 23.12 16.56 22.26
N MET A 84 22.30 16.12 23.22
CA MET A 84 22.30 16.68 24.57
C MET A 84 23.55 16.26 25.37
N ASN A 85 23.84 14.96 25.42
CA ASN A 85 24.86 14.42 26.33
C ASN A 85 26.30 14.53 25.78
N ASN A 86 26.49 14.29 24.47
CA ASN A 86 27.83 14.26 23.87
C ASN A 86 28.24 15.64 23.31
N HIS A 87 27.28 16.45 22.85
CA HIS A 87 27.54 17.75 22.23
C HIS A 87 27.12 18.94 23.10
N GLY A 88 26.52 18.70 24.27
CA GLY A 88 26.10 19.76 25.20
C GLY A 88 25.00 20.67 24.66
N ILE A 89 24.25 20.23 23.64
CA ILE A 89 23.21 21.03 23.01
C ILE A 89 21.98 21.06 23.92
N SER A 90 21.39 22.24 24.12
CA SER A 90 20.18 22.35 24.95
C SER A 90 19.02 21.56 24.36
N GLN A 91 18.12 21.05 25.20
CA GLN A 91 16.92 20.33 24.76
C GLN A 91 16.12 21.11 23.71
N TYR A 92 16.06 22.45 23.86
CA TYR A 92 15.39 23.35 22.91
C TYR A 92 15.92 23.20 21.48
N TRP A 93 17.24 23.08 21.30
CA TRP A 93 17.88 22.94 20.00
C TRP A 93 17.99 21.48 19.56
N ALA A 94 18.14 20.53 20.48
CA ALA A 94 18.40 19.13 20.17
C ALA A 94 17.29 18.49 19.32
N TRP A 95 16.01 18.63 19.71
CA TRP A 95 14.91 18.09 18.90
C TRP A 95 14.76 18.82 17.57
N ARG A 96 14.96 20.15 17.55
CA ARG A 96 14.88 20.96 16.33
C ARG A 96 15.89 20.53 15.29
N ILE A 97 17.11 20.18 15.71
CA ILE A 97 18.19 19.70 14.82
C ILE A 97 17.94 18.25 14.39
N ALA A 98 17.36 17.42 15.26
CA ALA A 98 17.09 16.00 14.95
C ALA A 98 16.15 15.82 13.74
N PHE A 99 15.16 16.70 13.55
CA PHE A 99 14.21 16.62 12.42
C PHE A 99 14.88 16.83 11.04
N PRO A 100 15.68 17.88 10.81
CA PRO A 100 16.45 17.97 9.57
C PRO A 100 17.50 16.87 9.41
N MET A 101 18.16 16.43 10.50
CA MET A 101 19.21 15.42 10.41
C MET A 101 18.70 14.04 10.00
N CYS A 102 17.54 13.61 10.53
CA CYS A 102 17.01 12.27 10.27
C CYS A 102 15.92 12.28 9.20
N PRO A 103 14.66 12.67 9.48
CA PRO A 103 13.59 12.48 8.52
C PRO A 103 13.79 13.26 7.21
N LEU A 104 14.27 14.51 7.25
CA LEU A 104 14.49 15.28 6.01
C LEU A 104 15.53 14.62 5.09
N VAL A 105 16.70 14.26 5.63
CA VAL A 105 17.76 13.60 4.85
C VAL A 105 17.24 12.28 4.26
N ILE A 106 16.57 11.46 5.06
CA ILE A 106 16.02 10.17 4.60
C ILE A 106 15.01 10.38 3.47
N ILE A 107 14.06 11.32 3.62
CA ILE A 107 13.04 11.61 2.58
C ILE A 107 13.71 12.03 1.27
N VAL A 108 14.69 12.95 1.33
CA VAL A 108 15.38 13.46 0.13
C VAL A 108 16.22 12.36 -0.52
N CYS A 109 16.97 11.58 0.27
CA CYS A 109 17.76 10.47 -0.24
C CYS A 109 16.88 9.40 -0.92
N VAL A 110 15.73 9.05 -0.32
CA VAL A 110 14.79 8.09 -0.93
C VAL A 110 14.14 8.65 -2.20
N ALA A 111 13.82 9.94 -2.22
CA ALA A 111 13.29 10.59 -3.42
C ALA A 111 14.30 10.56 -4.57
N ILE A 112 15.57 10.86 -4.30
CA ILE A 112 16.66 10.80 -5.29
C ILE A 112 16.90 9.35 -5.72
N ALA A 113 16.98 8.40 -4.80
CA ALA A 113 17.17 6.99 -5.12
C ALA A 113 16.03 6.47 -6.01
N THR A 114 14.79 6.89 -5.75
CA THR A 114 13.64 6.54 -6.60
C THR A 114 13.79 7.14 -8.02
N LEU A 115 14.31 8.36 -8.16
CA LEU A 115 14.53 8.98 -9.48
C LEU A 115 15.67 8.31 -10.27
N VAL A 116 16.73 7.90 -9.57
CA VAL A 116 17.93 7.33 -10.22
C VAL A 116 17.75 5.85 -10.55
N PHE A 117 17.11 5.09 -9.67
CA PHE A 117 17.00 3.62 -9.78
C PHE A 117 15.59 3.12 -10.10
N GLY A 118 14.56 3.97 -10.01
CA GLY A 118 13.17 3.56 -10.24
C GLY A 118 12.87 3.40 -11.73
N HIS A 119 12.22 2.29 -12.08
CA HIS A 119 11.64 2.07 -13.41
C HIS A 119 10.13 2.32 -13.39
N ASP A 120 9.56 2.89 -14.46
CA ASP A 120 8.14 3.25 -14.54
C ASP A 120 7.22 2.03 -14.41
N THR A 121 7.22 1.14 -15.40
CA THR A 121 6.50 -0.14 -15.37
C THR A 121 7.31 -1.20 -16.08
N PRO A 122 7.05 -2.49 -15.82
CA PRO A 122 7.68 -3.57 -16.59
C PRO A 122 7.40 -3.49 -18.10
N ASN A 123 6.30 -2.83 -18.49
CA ASN A 123 5.83 -2.73 -19.87
C ASN A 123 6.30 -1.44 -20.58
N GLY A 124 7.24 -0.70 -19.99
CA GLY A 124 7.77 0.55 -20.54
C GLY A 124 7.23 1.83 -19.88
N PRO A 125 7.49 3.00 -20.47
CA PRO A 125 7.15 4.30 -19.90
C PRO A 125 5.64 4.51 -19.77
N TRP A 126 5.20 5.08 -18.64
CA TRP A 126 3.77 5.28 -18.36
C TRP A 126 3.08 6.15 -19.42
N ASN A 127 3.78 7.17 -19.92
CA ASN A 127 3.26 8.10 -20.94
C ASN A 127 2.97 7.46 -22.29
N SER A 128 3.61 6.32 -22.60
CA SER A 128 3.47 5.63 -23.89
C SER A 128 2.26 4.68 -23.95
N ARG A 129 1.60 4.40 -22.82
CA ARG A 129 0.41 3.53 -22.78
C ARG A 129 -0.80 4.12 -23.51
N ASN A 130 -0.96 5.44 -23.48
CA ASN A 130 -2.04 6.12 -24.24
C ASN A 130 -1.79 6.05 -25.76
N LEU A 131 -0.52 6.09 -26.18
CA LEU A 131 -0.14 5.96 -27.59
C LEU A 131 -0.42 4.56 -28.14
N HIS A 132 -0.16 3.52 -27.33
CA HIS A 132 -0.54 2.15 -27.68
C HIS A 132 -2.07 1.94 -27.72
N GLN A 133 -2.84 2.78 -27.03
CA GLN A 133 -4.30 2.83 -27.07
C GLN A 133 -4.78 3.37 -28.42
N ASP A 134 -4.20 4.47 -28.89
CA ASP A 134 -4.56 5.10 -30.18
C ASP A 134 -4.16 4.21 -31.37
N ILE A 135 -2.94 3.68 -31.38
CA ILE A 135 -2.46 2.76 -32.44
C ILE A 135 -3.29 1.47 -32.48
N LYS A 136 -3.67 0.89 -31.33
CA LYS A 136 -4.52 -0.30 -31.29
C LYS A 136 -5.95 0.01 -31.74
N THR A 137 -6.48 1.18 -31.44
CA THR A 137 -7.83 1.59 -31.89
C THR A 137 -7.86 1.77 -33.40
N ASP A 138 -6.81 2.35 -34.00
CA ASP A 138 -6.64 2.44 -35.45
C ASP A 138 -6.52 1.07 -36.11
N CYS A 139 -5.69 0.17 -35.58
CA CYS A 139 -5.58 -1.20 -36.13
C CYS A 139 -6.91 -1.96 -36.06
N THR A 140 -7.71 -1.76 -35.01
CA THR A 140 -9.02 -2.41 -34.88
C THR A 140 -10.06 -1.80 -35.84
N GLN A 141 -9.98 -0.51 -36.14
CA GLN A 141 -10.81 0.12 -37.16
C GLN A 141 -10.41 -0.30 -38.59
N VAL A 142 -9.12 -0.47 -38.86
CA VAL A 142 -8.63 -0.97 -40.16
C VAL A 142 -9.04 -2.43 -40.37
N LEU A 143 -9.01 -3.27 -39.34
CA LEU A 143 -9.49 -4.66 -39.40
C LEU A 143 -11.01 -4.77 -39.55
N ASN A 144 -11.79 -3.86 -38.95
CA ASN A 144 -13.25 -3.82 -39.10
C ASN A 144 -13.72 -3.06 -40.36
N GLY A 145 -12.83 -2.32 -41.03
CA GLY A 145 -13.13 -1.52 -42.22
C GLY A 145 -12.78 -2.20 -43.56
N ALA A 146 -12.20 -3.39 -43.53
CA ALA A 146 -11.89 -4.16 -44.73
C ALA A 146 -13.02 -5.17 -45.05
N GLU A 147 -14.21 -4.68 -45.38
CA GLU A 147 -15.10 -5.45 -46.25
C GLU A 147 -14.52 -5.39 -47.67
N LEU A 148 -13.71 -6.39 -48.03
CA LEU A 148 -13.41 -6.65 -49.44
C LEU A 148 -14.73 -7.02 -50.14
N PRO A 149 -15.13 -6.32 -51.22
CA PRO A 149 -16.32 -6.69 -51.95
C PRO A 149 -16.09 -8.06 -52.60
N VAL A 150 -16.90 -9.03 -52.20
CA VAL A 150 -17.04 -10.33 -52.87
C VAL A 150 -17.71 -10.07 -54.21
N ASN A 151 -16.91 -9.94 -55.27
CA ASN A 151 -17.40 -10.15 -56.63
C ASN A 151 -17.01 -11.56 -57.06
N ASN A 152 -18.01 -12.43 -57.11
CA ASN A 152 -17.97 -13.67 -57.85
C ASN A 152 -17.90 -13.32 -59.34
N ASP A 153 -16.76 -13.57 -59.98
CA ASP A 153 -16.69 -13.96 -61.38
C ASP A 153 -15.36 -14.68 -61.58
N GLU A 154 -15.43 -16.00 -61.80
CA GLU A 154 -14.32 -16.75 -62.37
C GLU A 154 -14.03 -16.21 -63.77
N SER A 155 -12.76 -15.93 -64.07
CA SER A 155 -12.02 -16.63 -65.14
C SER A 155 -10.76 -15.86 -65.62
N ILE A 156 -9.72 -16.64 -65.94
CA ILE A 156 -8.62 -16.38 -66.89
C ILE A 156 -7.56 -15.33 -66.53
N ALA A 157 -6.38 -15.80 -66.13
CA ALA A 157 -5.09 -15.63 -66.85
C ALA A 157 -3.90 -15.50 -65.90
N MET A 158 -3.04 -16.52 -65.91
CA MET A 158 -1.61 -16.37 -65.61
C MET A 158 -0.99 -15.42 -66.65
N THR A 159 0.09 -14.71 -66.27
CA THR A 159 1.32 -14.40 -67.06
C THR A 159 1.79 -12.94 -66.89
N GLU A 160 3.05 -12.79 -66.45
CA GLU A 160 4.00 -11.67 -66.67
C GLU A 160 3.60 -10.27 -66.12
N ALA A 161 4.50 -9.44 -65.58
CA ALA A 161 5.88 -9.21 -65.95
C ALA A 161 6.70 -8.64 -64.77
N SER A 162 7.94 -9.12 -64.68
CA SER A 162 9.07 -8.40 -64.10
C SER A 162 9.29 -7.05 -64.79
N SER A 163 9.61 -6.00 -64.02
CA SER A 163 10.77 -5.11 -64.26
C SER A 163 10.64 -3.80 -63.49
N HIS A 164 11.53 -3.53 -62.52
CA HIS A 164 12.54 -2.48 -62.61
C HIS A 164 13.24 -2.25 -61.26
N LEU A 165 14.56 -2.53 -61.28
CA LEU A 165 15.56 -2.21 -60.26
C LEU A 165 15.86 -0.71 -60.22
N LYS A 166 16.25 -0.18 -59.05
CA LYS A 166 17.60 0.38 -58.81
C LYS A 166 17.79 0.84 -57.35
N ASP A 167 18.87 0.34 -56.77
CA ASP A 167 19.49 0.76 -55.50
C ASP A 167 20.20 2.11 -55.62
N GLU A 168 20.23 2.90 -54.53
CA GLU A 168 21.45 3.58 -54.03
C GLU A 168 21.27 4.16 -52.61
N ASP A 169 22.33 4.03 -51.81
CA ASP A 169 22.47 4.18 -50.36
C ASP A 169 22.36 5.61 -49.80
N THR A 170 21.85 5.76 -48.56
CA THR A 170 22.52 6.52 -47.47
C THR A 170 21.83 6.42 -46.09
N SER A 171 22.53 5.75 -45.15
CA SER A 171 22.71 6.08 -43.71
C SER A 171 21.53 6.20 -42.71
N PHE A 172 21.79 5.63 -41.51
CA PHE A 172 21.25 5.92 -40.16
C PHE A 172 20.22 4.95 -39.52
N ILE A 173 20.63 4.49 -38.31
CA ILE A 173 19.86 3.95 -37.18
C ILE A 173 19.49 2.45 -37.25
N SER A 174 20.26 1.65 -36.49
CA SER A 174 19.99 0.24 -36.20
C SER A 174 18.90 0.08 -35.14
N HIS A 175 17.67 -0.23 -35.57
CA HIS A 175 16.67 -0.89 -34.73
C HIS A 175 16.86 -2.43 -34.79
N PRO A 176 16.70 -3.18 -33.69
CA PRO A 176 16.70 -4.63 -33.74
C PRO A 176 15.42 -5.13 -34.40
N LYS A 177 15.59 -5.92 -35.45
CA LYS A 177 14.55 -6.54 -36.30
C LYS A 177 13.64 -7.46 -35.46
N THR A 178 12.35 -7.14 -35.40
CA THR A 178 11.30 -8.10 -35.02
C THR A 178 11.15 -9.09 -36.17
N ALA A 179 11.55 -10.34 -35.95
CA ALA A 179 11.32 -11.42 -36.88
C ALA A 179 9.80 -11.65 -37.03
N ILE A 180 9.27 -11.36 -38.22
CA ILE A 180 7.95 -11.82 -38.64
C ILE A 180 8.13 -13.29 -39.01
N VAL A 181 7.85 -14.19 -38.07
CA VAL A 181 7.67 -15.61 -38.37
C VAL A 181 6.27 -15.76 -38.95
N THR A 182 6.19 -15.82 -40.27
CA THR A 182 5.04 -16.36 -40.99
C THR A 182 5.08 -17.88 -40.86
N ASP A 183 4.29 -18.42 -39.95
CA ASP A 183 3.84 -19.82 -40.04
C ASP A 183 2.32 -19.83 -39.87
N ILE A 184 1.64 -19.97 -41.01
CA ILE A 184 0.21 -20.21 -41.08
C ILE A 184 0.05 -21.72 -41.13
N SER A 185 -0.34 -22.32 -40.00
CA SER A 185 -1.03 -23.62 -40.02
C SER A 185 -2.08 -23.69 -38.90
N ASP A 186 -3.34 -23.75 -39.34
CA ASP A 186 -4.49 -24.45 -38.75
C ASP A 186 -4.73 -24.36 -37.23
N ARG A 187 -5.29 -23.21 -36.79
CA ARG A 187 -6.39 -23.04 -35.78
C ARG A 187 -6.52 -21.55 -35.38
N PRO A 188 -7.22 -20.70 -36.16
CA PRO A 188 -7.07 -19.24 -36.02
C PRO A 188 -8.04 -18.55 -35.06
N ASN A 189 -9.18 -19.14 -34.69
CA ASN A 189 -10.26 -18.34 -34.08
C ASN A 189 -10.25 -18.26 -32.55
N GLU A 190 -9.68 -19.24 -31.83
CA GLU A 190 -9.65 -19.19 -30.36
C GLU A 190 -8.45 -18.39 -29.83
N LEU A 191 -7.27 -18.54 -30.45
CA LEU A 191 -6.06 -17.87 -29.98
C LEU A 191 -6.08 -16.35 -30.25
N ASN A 192 -6.67 -15.93 -31.37
CA ASN A 192 -6.84 -14.52 -31.70
C ASN A 192 -7.87 -13.85 -30.79
N ASN A 193 -9.01 -14.50 -30.51
CA ASN A 193 -9.99 -13.96 -29.57
C ASN A 193 -9.43 -13.88 -28.14
N THR A 194 -8.64 -14.87 -27.71
CA THR A 194 -8.00 -14.85 -26.39
C THR A 194 -6.96 -13.73 -26.28
N ARG A 195 -6.18 -13.46 -27.34
CA ARG A 195 -5.25 -12.33 -27.39
C ARG A 195 -5.95 -10.98 -27.46
N ILE A 196 -7.03 -10.84 -28.24
CA ILE A 196 -7.80 -9.59 -28.36
C ILE A 196 -8.52 -9.25 -27.05
N VAL A 197 -9.07 -10.25 -26.35
CA VAL A 197 -9.67 -10.07 -25.01
C VAL A 197 -8.60 -9.73 -23.96
N ALA A 198 -7.44 -10.41 -23.98
CA ALA A 198 -6.32 -10.08 -23.10
C ALA A 198 -5.77 -8.67 -23.35
N ILE A 199 -5.78 -8.19 -24.59
CA ILE A 199 -5.36 -6.83 -24.98
C ILE A 199 -6.36 -5.76 -24.53
N ASN A 200 -7.67 -6.05 -24.55
CA ASN A 200 -8.70 -5.14 -24.05
C ASN A 200 -8.75 -5.04 -22.52
N ASP A 201 -8.29 -6.07 -21.80
CA ASP A 201 -8.20 -6.07 -20.34
C ASP A 201 -7.06 -5.21 -19.78
N GLU A 202 -6.07 -4.83 -20.60
CA GLU A 202 -4.95 -3.96 -20.21
C GLU A 202 -5.24 -2.45 -20.39
N ILE A 203 -6.39 -2.08 -20.95
CA ILE A 203 -6.73 -0.70 -21.29
C ILE A 203 -7.24 0.03 -20.03
N VAL A 204 -6.32 0.66 -19.29
CA VAL A 204 -6.63 1.55 -18.16
C VAL A 204 -7.22 2.85 -18.70
N ARG A 205 -8.54 2.93 -18.81
CA ARG A 205 -9.25 4.17 -19.15
C ARG A 205 -9.28 5.09 -17.93
N ALA A 206 -9.03 6.39 -18.11
CA ALA A 206 -9.25 7.38 -17.06
C ALA A 206 -10.73 7.34 -16.61
N PRO A 207 -11.03 7.02 -15.33
CA PRO A 207 -12.41 6.90 -14.87
C PRO A 207 -13.11 8.26 -14.86
N SER A 208 -14.40 8.28 -15.21
CA SER A 208 -15.24 9.45 -14.98
C SER A 208 -15.44 9.67 -13.47
N ALA A 209 -15.68 10.91 -13.03
CA ALA A 209 -15.95 11.22 -11.63
C ALA A 209 -17.13 10.40 -11.06
N ILE A 210 -18.11 10.07 -11.90
CA ILE A 210 -19.26 9.22 -11.53
C ILE A 210 -18.82 7.77 -11.28
N ASP A 211 -17.88 7.25 -12.08
CA ASP A 211 -17.35 5.90 -11.91
C ASP A 211 -16.52 5.81 -10.64
N VAL A 212 -15.70 6.84 -10.36
CA VAL A 212 -14.97 6.96 -9.09
C VAL A 212 -15.93 6.88 -7.90
N TRP A 213 -17.00 7.66 -7.90
CA TRP A 213 -17.98 7.67 -6.83
C TRP A 213 -18.62 6.29 -6.61
N LYS A 214 -19.03 5.63 -7.69
CA LYS A 214 -19.61 4.27 -7.63
C LYS A 214 -18.63 3.24 -7.06
N ILE A 215 -17.35 3.34 -7.41
CA ILE A 215 -16.31 2.43 -6.91
C ILE A 215 -16.02 2.68 -5.44
N VAL A 216 -15.94 3.95 -5.01
CA VAL A 216 -15.67 4.34 -3.62
C VAL A 216 -16.72 3.75 -2.67
N PHE A 217 -18.00 3.87 -3.04
CA PHE A 217 -19.11 3.39 -2.21
C PHE A 217 -19.60 1.98 -2.57
N SER A 218 -18.84 1.24 -3.38
CA SER A 218 -19.14 -0.16 -3.68
C SER A 218 -18.98 -1.02 -2.44
N SER A 219 -19.93 -1.92 -2.19
CA SER A 219 -19.84 -2.91 -1.11
C SER A 219 -18.53 -3.72 -1.19
N ARG A 220 -18.02 -3.96 -2.41
CA ARG A 220 -16.76 -4.68 -2.61
C ARG A 220 -15.54 -3.88 -2.14
N THR A 221 -15.56 -2.55 -2.26
CA THR A 221 -14.52 -1.68 -1.69
C THR A 221 -14.61 -1.67 -0.16
N LEU A 222 -15.82 -1.72 0.39
CA LEU A 222 -16.03 -1.85 1.84
C LEU A 222 -15.49 -3.18 2.41
N LEU A 223 -15.45 -4.26 1.60
CA LEU A 223 -14.88 -5.55 2.00
C LEU A 223 -13.41 -5.44 2.47
N VAL A 224 -12.65 -4.50 1.90
CA VAL A 224 -11.25 -4.25 2.24
C VAL A 224 -11.08 -3.01 3.11
N ALA A 225 -11.90 -1.97 2.91
CA ALA A 225 -11.81 -0.73 3.67
C ALA A 225 -12.23 -0.89 5.14
N LEU A 226 -13.32 -1.60 5.44
CA LEU A 226 -13.77 -1.77 6.83
C LEU A 226 -12.79 -2.59 7.69
N PRO A 227 -12.25 -3.72 7.21
CA PRO A 227 -11.19 -4.43 7.94
C PRO A 227 -9.91 -3.60 8.08
N TYR A 228 -9.56 -2.76 7.09
CA TYR A 228 -8.35 -1.92 7.17
C TYR A 228 -8.50 -0.75 8.14
N LEU A 229 -9.70 -0.16 8.20
CA LEU A 229 -10.08 0.78 9.25
C LEU A 229 -9.86 0.17 10.62
N CYS A 230 -10.24 -1.09 10.82
CA CYS A 230 -10.08 -1.79 12.08
C CYS A 230 -8.64 -2.23 12.37
N SER A 231 -7.93 -2.82 11.42
CA SER A 231 -6.56 -3.30 11.59
C SER A 231 -5.57 -2.14 11.69
N PHE A 232 -5.20 -1.54 10.55
CA PHE A 232 -4.25 -0.43 10.51
C PHE A 232 -4.70 0.80 11.33
N GLY A 233 -6.01 1.07 11.40
CA GLY A 233 -6.48 2.17 12.25
C GLY A 233 -6.24 1.91 13.73
N SER A 234 -6.50 0.69 14.22
CA SER A 234 -6.21 0.37 15.63
C SER A 234 -4.70 0.31 15.89
N GLU A 235 -3.90 -0.09 14.90
CA GLU A 235 -2.44 -0.07 14.96
C GLU A 235 -1.91 1.35 15.21
N LEU A 236 -2.32 2.31 14.37
CA LEU A 236 -1.91 3.71 14.52
C LEU A 236 -2.32 4.29 15.89
N ALA A 237 -3.51 3.94 16.37
CA ALA A 237 -3.99 4.41 17.66
C ALA A 237 -3.21 3.81 18.84
N VAL A 238 -2.90 2.50 18.78
CA VAL A 238 -2.09 1.82 19.78
C VAL A 238 -0.66 2.34 19.78
N GLU A 239 -0.03 2.49 18.61
CA GLU A 239 1.33 3.04 18.51
C GLU A 239 1.44 4.43 19.14
N GLY A 240 0.39 5.25 19.01
CA GLY A 240 0.33 6.58 19.62
C GLY A 240 0.32 6.60 21.15
N ILE A 241 -0.07 5.49 21.81
CA ILE A 241 -0.27 5.44 23.27
C ILE A 241 0.53 4.34 23.98
N ILE A 242 1.11 3.38 23.25
CA ILE A 242 1.69 2.16 23.83
C ILE A 242 2.86 2.44 24.81
N SER A 243 3.67 3.47 24.53
CA SER A 243 4.75 3.87 25.43
C SER A 243 4.21 4.38 26.79
N ASP A 244 3.19 5.23 26.75
CA ASP A 244 2.55 5.76 27.97
C ASP A 244 1.78 4.66 28.70
N PHE A 245 1.16 3.74 27.97
CA PHE A 245 0.46 2.60 28.53
C PHE A 245 1.43 1.66 29.30
N TYR A 246 2.64 1.45 28.79
CA TYR A 246 3.68 0.69 29.49
C TYR A 246 4.14 1.41 30.77
N ILE A 247 4.43 2.71 30.71
CA ILE A 247 4.81 3.49 31.90
C ILE A 247 3.72 3.46 32.96
N GLN A 248 2.46 3.60 32.56
CA GLN A 248 1.33 3.54 33.47
C GLN A 248 1.21 2.14 34.10
N THR A 249 1.34 1.09 33.30
CA THR A 249 1.24 -0.29 33.78
C THR A 249 2.35 -0.61 34.77
N THR A 250 3.60 -0.24 34.50
CA THR A 250 4.71 -0.49 35.43
C THR A 250 4.49 0.25 36.75
N LYS A 251 3.98 1.49 36.68
CA LYS A 251 3.72 2.31 37.86
C LYS A 251 2.61 1.71 38.74
N ILE A 252 1.51 1.25 38.13
CA ILE A 252 0.34 0.75 38.86
C ILE A 252 0.51 -0.71 39.29
N GLN A 253 1.01 -1.59 38.41
CA GLN A 253 1.01 -3.04 38.62
C GLN A 253 2.33 -3.56 39.20
N ASP A 254 3.46 -2.96 38.81
CA ASP A 254 4.79 -3.42 39.24
C ASP A 254 5.42 -2.53 40.32
N GLY A 255 4.86 -1.35 40.59
CA GLY A 255 5.40 -0.38 41.53
C GLY A 255 6.71 0.29 41.06
N ILE A 256 7.04 0.17 39.76
CA ILE A 256 8.27 0.69 39.16
C ILE A 256 7.92 1.75 38.12
N VAL A 257 8.64 2.88 38.10
CA VAL A 257 8.43 3.91 37.08
C VAL A 257 9.50 3.77 35.99
N TRP A 258 9.09 3.31 34.81
CA TRP A 258 9.98 3.30 33.65
C TRP A 258 10.19 4.71 33.11
N ASN A 259 11.40 4.97 32.61
CA ASN A 259 11.67 6.18 31.84
C ASN A 259 11.11 6.05 30.41
N SER A 260 10.92 7.20 29.74
CA SER A 260 10.35 7.24 28.39
C SER A 260 11.19 6.48 27.36
N GLN A 261 12.52 6.41 27.53
CA GLN A 261 13.39 5.65 26.65
C GLN A 261 13.14 4.14 26.74
N THR A 262 13.03 3.59 27.95
CA THR A 262 12.82 2.15 28.16
C THR A 262 11.46 1.73 27.63
N ALA A 263 10.41 2.50 27.95
CA ALA A 263 9.08 2.26 27.40
C ALA A 263 9.06 2.38 25.88
N GLY A 264 9.72 3.40 25.32
CA GLY A 264 9.87 3.58 23.86
C GLY A 264 10.61 2.43 23.18
N ASN A 265 11.68 1.90 23.79
CA ASN A 265 12.42 0.75 23.25
C ASN A 265 11.54 -0.51 23.17
N TRP A 266 10.72 -0.78 24.18
CA TRP A 266 9.76 -1.89 24.15
C TRP A 266 8.59 -1.62 23.20
N ALA A 267 8.12 -0.38 23.11
CA ALA A 267 7.10 0.04 22.15
C ALA A 267 7.58 -0.12 20.70
N ALA A 268 8.87 0.11 20.42
CA ALA A 268 9.44 -0.03 19.08
C ALA A 268 9.27 -1.46 18.53
N VAL A 269 9.26 -2.49 19.38
CA VAL A 269 9.01 -3.88 18.96
C VAL A 269 7.67 -4.01 18.25
N PHE A 270 6.64 -3.30 18.73
CA PHE A 270 5.31 -3.31 18.12
C PHE A 270 5.37 -2.84 16.67
N GLY A 271 5.97 -1.67 16.40
CA GLY A 271 6.07 -1.16 15.03
C GLY A 271 7.08 -1.91 14.16
N LEU A 272 8.16 -2.46 14.72
CA LEU A 272 9.19 -3.19 13.97
C LEU A 272 8.71 -4.58 13.48
N LEU A 273 7.74 -5.18 14.18
CA LEU A 273 7.18 -6.48 13.81
C LEU A 273 6.54 -6.49 12.41
N ASN A 274 6.01 -5.34 11.96
CA ASN A 274 5.49 -5.12 10.61
C ASN A 274 6.42 -5.61 9.49
N ILE A 275 7.75 -5.63 9.69
CA ILE A 275 8.70 -6.15 8.69
C ILE A 275 8.46 -7.64 8.39
N VAL A 276 7.95 -8.39 9.36
CA VAL A 276 7.80 -9.86 9.31
C VAL A 276 6.33 -10.25 9.23
N THR A 277 5.51 -9.76 10.15
CA THR A 277 4.11 -10.19 10.36
C THR A 277 3.21 -9.77 9.21
N ARG A 278 3.39 -8.55 8.69
CA ARG A 278 2.63 -8.04 7.55
C ARG A 278 2.90 -8.84 6.28
N PRO A 279 4.16 -9.02 5.81
CA PRO A 279 4.44 -9.91 4.69
C PRO A 279 4.03 -11.36 4.94
N LEU A 280 4.10 -11.87 6.18
CA LEU A 280 3.59 -13.21 6.50
C LEU A 280 2.08 -13.32 6.24
N GLY A 281 1.29 -12.32 6.64
CA GLY A 281 -0.15 -12.26 6.36
C GLY A 281 -0.46 -12.23 4.87
N GLY A 282 0.32 -11.48 4.08
CA GLY A 282 0.22 -11.43 2.62
C GLY A 282 0.62 -12.75 1.95
N TYR A 283 1.72 -13.37 2.40
CA TYR A 283 2.21 -14.65 1.91
C TYR A 283 1.22 -15.79 2.13
N ILE A 284 0.69 -15.92 3.36
CA ILE A 284 -0.33 -16.95 3.66
C ILE A 284 -1.56 -16.74 2.78
N SER A 285 -1.95 -15.48 2.55
CA SER A 285 -3.07 -15.16 1.64
C SER A 285 -2.81 -15.63 0.21
N ASP A 286 -1.60 -15.45 -0.31
CA ASP A 286 -1.22 -15.91 -1.65
C ASP A 286 -1.17 -17.44 -1.75
N VAL A 287 -0.61 -18.13 -0.74
CA VAL A 287 -0.63 -19.60 -0.67
C VAL A 287 -2.08 -20.12 -0.66
N LEU A 288 -2.96 -19.52 0.14
CA LEU A 288 -4.36 -19.90 0.20
C LEU A 288 -5.09 -19.65 -1.13
N TYR A 289 -4.72 -18.61 -1.86
CA TYR A 289 -5.28 -18.32 -3.18
C TYR A 289 -4.93 -19.39 -4.21
N GLN A 290 -3.69 -19.90 -4.20
CA GLN A 290 -3.26 -20.96 -5.11
C GLN A 290 -4.04 -22.27 -4.88
N HIS A 291 -4.46 -22.56 -3.63
CA HIS A 291 -5.17 -23.79 -3.31
C HIS A 291 -6.71 -23.69 -3.42
N LYS A 292 -7.29 -22.56 -3.01
CA LYS A 292 -8.76 -22.43 -2.81
C LYS A 292 -9.36 -21.15 -3.42
N GLY A 293 -8.58 -20.40 -4.19
CA GLY A 293 -9.04 -19.20 -4.89
C GLY A 293 -9.35 -18.01 -3.98
N LEU A 294 -10.13 -17.06 -4.51
CA LEU A 294 -10.35 -15.74 -3.88
C LEU A 294 -11.14 -15.80 -2.56
N SER A 295 -12.05 -16.77 -2.45
CA SER A 295 -12.84 -17.00 -1.24
C SER A 295 -11.95 -17.31 -0.03
N ALA A 296 -10.83 -18.00 -0.22
CA ALA A 296 -9.90 -18.31 0.85
C ALA A 296 -9.18 -17.06 1.39
N LYS A 297 -8.81 -16.12 0.52
CA LYS A 297 -8.24 -14.81 0.92
C LYS A 297 -9.21 -14.03 1.82
N LYS A 298 -10.51 -14.02 1.47
CA LYS A 298 -11.55 -13.38 2.30
C LYS A 298 -11.68 -14.04 3.67
N TRP A 299 -11.74 -15.37 3.74
CA TRP A 299 -11.87 -16.06 5.04
C TRP A 299 -10.62 -15.90 5.91
N TRP A 300 -9.44 -15.88 5.31
CA TRP A 300 -8.19 -15.58 6.00
C TRP A 300 -8.19 -14.17 6.60
N LEU A 301 -8.60 -13.17 5.82
CA LEU A 301 -8.78 -11.80 6.28
C LEU A 301 -9.72 -11.71 7.49
N ILE A 302 -10.90 -12.33 7.40
CA ILE A 302 -11.91 -12.29 8.46
C ILE A 302 -11.39 -12.98 9.72
N PHE A 303 -10.72 -14.12 9.58
CA PHE A 303 -10.09 -14.82 10.71
C PHE A 303 -9.12 -13.90 11.46
N LEU A 304 -8.19 -13.25 10.74
CA LEU A 304 -7.22 -12.34 11.34
C LEU A 304 -7.90 -11.17 12.06
N GLY A 305 -8.90 -10.55 11.44
CA GLY A 305 -9.64 -9.43 12.02
C GLY A 305 -10.47 -9.81 13.25
N VAL A 306 -11.08 -11.00 13.27
CA VAL A 306 -11.80 -11.53 14.43
C VAL A 306 -10.84 -11.81 15.58
N VAL A 307 -9.71 -12.48 15.31
CA VAL A 307 -8.70 -12.79 16.33
C VAL A 307 -8.12 -11.50 16.92
N GLN A 308 -7.82 -10.50 16.08
CA GLN A 308 -7.41 -9.17 16.54
C GLN A 308 -8.44 -8.56 17.50
N GLY A 309 -9.73 -8.58 17.14
CA GLY A 309 -10.80 -8.05 18.01
C GLY A 309 -10.87 -8.77 19.36
N VAL A 310 -10.71 -10.10 19.38
CA VAL A 310 -10.66 -10.91 20.60
C VAL A 310 -9.45 -10.54 21.46
N PHE A 311 -8.27 -10.36 20.87
CA PHE A 311 -7.08 -9.91 21.60
C PHE A 311 -7.28 -8.54 22.25
N PHE A 312 -7.87 -7.57 21.54
CA PHE A 312 -8.19 -6.26 22.10
C PHE A 312 -9.12 -6.35 23.31
N ILE A 313 -10.20 -7.13 23.21
CA ILE A 313 -11.14 -7.36 24.31
C ILE A 313 -10.41 -8.00 25.49
N TRP A 314 -9.59 -9.02 25.23
CA TRP A 314 -8.85 -9.73 26.26
C TRP A 314 -7.87 -8.81 27.00
N ILE A 315 -7.06 -8.03 26.28
CA ILE A 315 -6.10 -7.08 26.88
C ILE A 315 -6.84 -5.99 27.65
N GLY A 316 -7.99 -5.53 27.15
CA GLY A 316 -8.82 -4.54 27.85
C GLY A 316 -9.34 -5.01 29.21
N PHE A 317 -9.51 -6.32 29.42
CA PHE A 317 -9.85 -6.88 30.74
C PHE A 317 -8.63 -7.38 31.53
N ALA A 318 -7.49 -7.61 30.87
CA ALA A 318 -6.29 -8.15 31.48
C ALA A 318 -5.53 -7.08 32.28
N LYS A 319 -5.80 -7.01 33.59
CA LYS A 319 -4.94 -6.30 34.57
C LYS A 319 -3.76 -7.18 34.94
N CYS A 320 -2.66 -7.02 34.21
CA CYS A 320 -1.46 -7.85 34.36
C CYS A 320 -0.19 -7.00 34.49
N LYS A 321 0.89 -7.64 34.96
CA LYS A 321 2.23 -7.06 35.05
C LYS A 321 2.80 -6.76 33.66
N ILE A 322 3.79 -5.87 33.58
CA ILE A 322 4.30 -5.36 32.30
C ILE A 322 4.75 -6.45 31.32
N TYR A 323 5.39 -7.51 31.81
CA TYR A 323 5.91 -8.58 30.94
C TYR A 323 4.79 -9.36 30.23
N TYR A 324 3.67 -9.61 30.92
CA TYR A 324 2.49 -10.20 30.29
C TYR A 324 1.84 -9.22 29.32
N LEU A 325 1.76 -7.94 29.67
CA LEU A 325 1.20 -6.92 28.80
C LEU A 325 1.98 -6.83 27.48
N ILE A 326 3.31 -6.75 27.55
CA ILE A 326 4.18 -6.74 26.36
C ILE A 326 3.92 -7.98 25.50
N MET A 327 3.87 -9.17 26.12
CA MET A 327 3.59 -10.42 25.41
C MET A 327 2.23 -10.40 24.71
N PHE A 328 1.18 -9.89 25.36
CA PHE A 328 -0.15 -9.81 24.78
C PHE A 328 -0.24 -8.75 23.68
N MET A 329 0.41 -7.60 23.86
CA MET A 329 0.49 -6.54 22.84
C MET A 329 1.26 -7.00 21.60
N THR A 330 2.35 -7.75 21.78
CA THR A 330 3.06 -8.40 20.68
C THR A 330 2.19 -9.45 19.99
N GLY A 331 1.44 -10.26 20.75
CA GLY A 331 0.48 -11.22 20.19
C GLY A 331 -0.60 -10.53 19.34
N LEU A 332 -1.17 -9.43 19.84
CA LEU A 332 -2.11 -8.59 19.10
C LEU A 332 -1.48 -8.04 17.81
N ALA A 333 -0.25 -7.52 17.88
CA ALA A 333 0.47 -6.96 16.73
C ALA A 333 0.57 -7.96 15.58
N ILE A 334 0.93 -9.23 15.88
CA ILE A 334 1.06 -10.27 14.86
C ILE A 334 -0.21 -10.42 14.01
N PHE A 335 -1.38 -10.52 14.65
CA PHE A 335 -2.64 -10.72 13.93
C PHE A 335 -3.11 -9.45 13.21
N MET A 336 -2.94 -8.29 13.85
CA MET A 336 -3.32 -7.00 13.30
C MET A 336 -2.49 -6.63 12.07
N GLU A 337 -1.17 -6.78 12.15
CA GLU A 337 -0.24 -6.50 11.05
C GLU A 337 -0.41 -7.54 9.93
N ALA A 338 -0.61 -8.82 10.26
CA ALA A 338 -0.95 -9.84 9.26
C ALA A 338 -2.27 -9.52 8.54
N ALA A 339 -3.27 -8.97 9.25
CA ALA A 339 -4.53 -8.56 8.64
C ALA A 339 -4.28 -7.47 7.58
N ASN A 340 -3.42 -6.49 7.87
CA ASN A 340 -3.05 -5.48 6.88
C ASN A 340 -2.43 -6.07 5.62
N GLY A 341 -1.57 -7.07 5.76
CA GLY A 341 -0.96 -7.79 4.64
C GLY A 341 -2.00 -8.56 3.82
N ALA A 342 -2.91 -9.26 4.49
CA ALA A 342 -4.01 -9.98 3.86
C ALA A 342 -4.95 -9.03 3.09
N ILE A 343 -5.22 -7.82 3.60
CA ILE A 343 -6.06 -6.82 2.93
C ILE A 343 -5.45 -6.40 1.60
N PHE A 344 -4.18 -5.99 1.59
CA PHE A 344 -3.50 -5.51 0.38
C PHE A 344 -3.20 -6.63 -0.64
N SER A 345 -3.28 -7.90 -0.22
CA SER A 345 -3.30 -9.04 -1.13
C SER A 345 -4.64 -9.22 -1.88
N LEU A 346 -5.73 -8.67 -1.33
CA LEU A 346 -7.09 -8.78 -1.88
C LEU A 346 -7.48 -7.54 -2.69
N VAL A 347 -6.94 -6.36 -2.35
CA VAL A 347 -7.20 -5.07 -3.02
C VAL A 347 -7.12 -5.16 -4.56
N PRO A 348 -6.08 -5.75 -5.18
CA PRO A 348 -5.98 -5.84 -6.65
C PRO A 348 -7.07 -6.71 -7.31
N ALA A 349 -7.74 -7.57 -6.53
CA ALA A 349 -8.77 -8.48 -7.03
C ALA A 349 -10.19 -7.90 -6.97
N ILE A 350 -10.44 -6.86 -6.16
CA ILE A 350 -11.78 -6.25 -5.97
C ILE A 350 -12.25 -5.52 -7.23
N HIS A 351 -11.42 -4.62 -7.75
CA HIS A 351 -11.65 -3.90 -9.01
C HIS A 351 -10.33 -3.79 -9.80
N PRO A 352 -9.97 -4.82 -10.60
CA PRO A 352 -8.67 -4.87 -11.28
C PRO A 352 -8.36 -3.65 -12.15
N LYS A 353 -9.39 -3.11 -12.82
CA LYS A 353 -9.29 -1.92 -13.68
C LYS A 353 -9.03 -0.61 -12.92
N PHE A 354 -9.41 -0.56 -11.63
CA PHE A 354 -9.37 0.64 -10.80
C PHE A 354 -8.67 0.39 -9.46
N THR A 355 -7.62 -0.42 -9.49
CA THR A 355 -6.86 -0.82 -8.29
C THR A 355 -6.34 0.40 -7.50
N GLY A 356 -5.96 1.48 -8.17
CA GLY A 356 -5.52 2.71 -7.51
C GLY A 356 -6.61 3.39 -6.67
N ILE A 357 -7.86 3.38 -7.13
CA ILE A 357 -8.99 3.94 -6.36
C ILE A 357 -9.26 3.07 -5.14
N VAL A 358 -9.34 1.75 -5.31
CA VAL A 358 -9.59 0.82 -4.20
C VAL A 358 -8.46 0.88 -3.17
N SER A 359 -7.19 0.90 -3.61
CA SER A 359 -6.03 1.07 -2.74
C SER A 359 -6.06 2.41 -2.01
N GLY A 360 -6.49 3.49 -2.68
CA GLY A 360 -6.62 4.82 -2.10
C GLY A 360 -7.70 4.85 -1.01
N VAL A 361 -8.90 4.35 -1.30
CA VAL A 361 -10.01 4.29 -0.32
C VAL A 361 -9.65 3.39 0.86
N THR A 362 -9.04 2.23 0.59
CA THR A 362 -8.58 1.31 1.63
C THR A 362 -7.53 2.01 2.50
N GLY A 363 -6.48 2.58 1.91
CA GLY A 363 -5.44 3.31 2.66
C GLY A 363 -6.01 4.47 3.50
N ALA A 364 -6.93 5.26 2.93
CA ALA A 364 -7.59 6.35 3.63
C ALA A 364 -8.44 5.87 4.81
N SER A 365 -9.15 4.75 4.66
CA SER A 365 -9.99 4.17 5.73
C SER A 365 -9.18 3.77 6.97
N GLY A 366 -7.95 3.30 6.79
CA GLY A 366 -7.04 2.99 7.89
C GLY A 366 -6.65 4.24 8.69
N ASN A 367 -6.32 5.35 8.01
CA ASN A 367 -6.04 6.62 8.67
C ASN A 367 -7.28 7.18 9.41
N VAL A 368 -8.48 7.04 8.82
CA VAL A 368 -9.74 7.39 9.49
C VAL A 368 -9.93 6.56 10.75
N GLY A 369 -9.67 5.26 10.71
CA GLY A 369 -9.69 4.39 11.89
C GLY A 369 -8.71 4.85 12.97
N GLY A 370 -7.49 5.23 12.58
CA GLY A 370 -6.48 5.80 13.47
C GLY A 370 -6.99 7.01 14.24
N ILE A 371 -7.68 7.93 13.56
CA ILE A 371 -8.30 9.10 14.19
C ILE A 371 -9.41 8.67 15.16
N LEU A 372 -10.34 7.82 14.70
CA LEU A 372 -11.50 7.38 15.49
C LEU A 372 -11.07 6.66 16.79
N PHE A 373 -10.11 5.74 16.69
CA PHE A 373 -9.63 5.00 17.85
C PHE A 373 -8.70 5.83 18.74
N SER A 374 -7.91 6.75 18.18
CA SER A 374 -7.16 7.73 18.98
C SER A 374 -8.08 8.65 19.79
N LEU A 375 -9.25 9.01 19.24
CA LEU A 375 -10.27 9.77 19.97
C LEU A 375 -10.84 8.96 21.14
N ALA A 376 -11.04 7.64 20.98
CA ALA A 376 -11.46 6.77 22.07
C ALA A 376 -10.48 6.83 23.25
N PHE A 377 -9.17 6.69 22.98
CA PHE A 377 -8.13 6.87 24.00
C PHE A 377 -8.16 8.27 24.61
N ARG A 378 -8.35 9.32 23.79
CA ARG A 378 -8.37 10.71 24.27
C ARG A 378 -9.55 11.01 25.21
N PHE A 379 -10.75 10.52 24.90
CA PHE A 379 -11.93 10.77 25.73
C PHE A 379 -11.96 9.92 27.01
N LEU A 380 -11.36 8.73 26.98
CA LEU A 380 -11.23 7.86 28.15
C LEU A 380 -10.00 8.21 29.01
N GLY A 381 -9.12 9.10 28.53
CA GLY A 381 -8.04 9.70 29.29
C GLY A 381 -6.96 8.67 29.67
N THR A 382 -6.97 8.26 30.93
CA THR A 382 -5.97 7.32 31.48
C THR A 382 -6.47 5.88 31.52
N ASP A 383 -7.73 5.62 31.18
CA ASP A 383 -8.29 4.28 31.16
C ASP A 383 -8.08 3.60 29.79
N TYR A 384 -6.81 3.25 29.51
CA TYR A 384 -6.44 2.57 28.27
C TYR A 384 -7.10 1.20 28.14
N GLN A 385 -7.33 0.52 29.26
CA GLN A 385 -7.98 -0.79 29.29
C GLN A 385 -9.41 -0.71 28.75
N THR A 386 -10.18 0.28 29.23
CA THR A 386 -11.54 0.48 28.71
C THR A 386 -11.56 0.83 27.23
N ALA A 387 -10.62 1.66 26.79
CA ALA A 387 -10.49 2.00 25.38
C ALA A 387 -10.19 0.77 24.52
N LEU A 388 -9.28 -0.11 24.96
CA LEU A 388 -8.89 -1.31 24.21
C LEU A 388 -10.05 -2.28 24.00
N TRP A 389 -10.86 -2.60 25.01
CA TRP A 389 -11.98 -3.53 24.78
C TRP A 389 -13.10 -2.91 23.95
N ILE A 390 -13.34 -1.59 24.05
CA ILE A 390 -14.30 -0.88 23.18
C ILE A 390 -13.84 -0.96 21.72
N ILE A 391 -12.56 -0.67 21.45
CA ILE A 391 -11.97 -0.81 20.12
C ILE A 391 -12.09 -2.25 19.64
N GLY A 392 -11.84 -3.23 20.51
CA GLY A 392 -11.98 -4.66 20.20
C GLY A 392 -13.40 -5.06 19.79
N MET A 393 -14.42 -4.57 20.48
CA MET A 393 -15.83 -4.80 20.12
C MET A 393 -16.18 -4.22 18.76
N VAL A 394 -15.72 -3.00 18.46
CA VAL A 394 -15.90 -2.37 17.15
C VAL A 394 -15.19 -3.16 16.05
N CYS A 395 -13.94 -3.57 16.28
CA CYS A 395 -13.17 -4.37 15.33
C CYS A 395 -13.84 -5.73 15.05
N LEU A 396 -14.32 -6.41 16.09
CA LEU A 396 -15.02 -7.68 15.96
C LEU A 396 -16.32 -7.51 15.15
N GLY A 397 -17.16 -6.54 15.51
CA GLY A 397 -18.42 -6.28 14.81
C GLY A 397 -18.23 -5.91 13.34
N SER A 398 -17.25 -5.04 13.04
CA SER A 398 -16.91 -4.63 11.68
C SER A 398 -16.44 -5.80 10.82
N ASN A 399 -15.53 -6.64 11.33
CA ASN A 399 -15.03 -7.80 10.60
C ASN A 399 -16.09 -8.89 10.40
N LEU A 400 -17.03 -9.06 11.34
CA LEU A 400 -18.16 -9.97 11.17
C LEU A 400 -19.16 -9.44 10.13
N ALA A 401 -19.40 -8.12 10.07
CA ALA A 401 -20.29 -7.52 9.07
C ALA A 401 -19.79 -7.75 7.62
N VAL A 402 -18.47 -7.83 7.44
CA VAL A 402 -17.81 -8.09 6.15
C VAL A 402 -18.08 -9.51 5.62
N ILE A 403 -18.49 -10.45 6.48
CA ILE A 403 -18.93 -11.79 6.04
C ILE A 403 -20.07 -11.69 5.02
N CYS A 404 -21.01 -10.77 5.23
CA CYS A 404 -22.21 -10.60 4.40
C CYS A 404 -21.91 -10.04 2.99
N ILE A 405 -20.71 -9.52 2.73
CA ILE A 405 -20.37 -8.88 1.45
C ILE A 405 -19.87 -9.94 0.46
N PRO A 406 -20.54 -10.15 -0.69
CA PRO A 406 -20.08 -11.13 -1.69
C PRO A 406 -18.82 -10.65 -2.44
N LEU A 407 -17.98 -11.61 -2.84
CA LEU A 407 -16.78 -11.36 -3.66
C LEU A 407 -17.10 -11.23 -5.15
N GLN A 408 -18.23 -11.81 -5.60
CA GLN A 408 -18.71 -11.83 -6.98
C GLN A 408 -20.13 -11.25 -7.03
#